data_AF-A0A388T7B1-F1
#
_entry.id   AF-A0A388T7B1-F1
#
_cell.length_a   1.000
_cell.length_b   1.000
_cell.length_c   1.000
_cell.angle_alpha   90.00
_cell.angle_beta   90.00
_cell.angle_gamma   90.00
#
_symmetry.space_group_name_H-M   'P 1'
#
loop_
_entity.id
_entity.type
_entity.pdbx_description
1 polymer ?
#
loop_
_entity_poly.entity_id
_entity_poly.type
_entity_poly.pdbx_seq_one_letter_code
_entity_poly.pdbx_strand_id
1 'polypeptide(L)'
;MRTFSPKLINFTDPHDPAALADMLQNYAFFKPRVERLRKELAGVSNYKKHPAFLAVGRTVRVFVLQADGESYAVRLLGTDHEQQHFRARLCGGSLVSDLPGLEKIIAASLEDGVTVSRLSPGRNISKLTNEDLSAISPEQLNGFVDSLTQAYRRGVLVDTSAGNLFYDRTLGFSIIDYISVNGLSYGLGYLTAEVARQFRFDFERSVCGAPDAVITPAELRNFFTLKINILKTYAQAAGAKLPPKDFEIVKKAAAKILSALKRAARRCGVRQ
;
A
#
# COMPACT_ATOMS: atom_id res chain seq x y z
N MET A 1 16.79 8.51 30.51
CA MET A 1 15.75 7.45 30.54
C MET A 1 14.39 8.13 30.45
N ARG A 2 13.73 8.12 29.28
CA ARG A 2 12.36 8.67 29.14
C ARG A 2 11.38 7.54 29.45
N THR A 3 10.65 7.70 30.54
CA THR A 3 9.58 6.80 30.97
C THR A 3 8.43 6.84 29.96
N PHE A 4 8.11 5.66 29.43
CA PHE A 4 6.95 5.39 28.58
C PHE A 4 5.66 5.88 29.24
N SER A 5 4.90 6.75 28.56
CA SER A 5 3.58 7.17 29.00
C SER A 5 2.52 6.35 28.23
N PRO A 6 1.72 5.51 28.90
CA PRO A 6 0.68 4.71 28.27
C PRO A 6 -0.44 5.53 27.60
N LYS A 7 -0.47 6.86 27.80
CA LYS A 7 -1.49 7.78 27.28
C LYS A 7 -1.42 8.07 25.77
N LEU A 8 -0.45 7.49 25.05
CA LEU A 8 -0.31 7.65 23.59
C LEU A 8 -0.66 6.38 22.80
N ILE A 9 -1.19 5.35 23.45
CA ILE A 9 -1.85 4.25 22.74
C ILE A 9 -3.32 4.60 22.57
N ASN A 10 -3.64 5.45 21.61
CA ASN A 10 -5.03 5.61 21.22
C ASN A 10 -5.40 4.41 20.35
N PHE A 11 -5.95 3.35 20.97
CA PHE A 11 -6.61 2.23 20.25
C PHE A 11 -7.92 2.69 19.58
N THR A 12 -7.94 3.88 19.00
CA THR A 12 -9.08 4.39 18.26
C THR A 12 -9.02 4.02 16.79
N ASP A 13 -7.89 3.50 16.32
CA ASP A 13 -7.79 3.00 14.95
C ASP A 13 -8.70 1.77 14.79
N PRO A 14 -9.59 1.76 13.79
CA PRO A 14 -10.42 0.60 13.53
C PRO A 14 -9.52 -0.62 13.27
N HIS A 15 -9.92 -1.76 13.83
CA HIS A 15 -9.25 -3.04 13.65
C HIS A 15 -10.26 -4.17 13.75
N ASP A 16 -9.90 -5.33 13.21
CA ASP A 16 -10.60 -6.59 13.45
C ASP A 16 -9.90 -7.31 14.62
N PRO A 17 -10.55 -7.45 15.80
CA PRO A 17 -9.93 -8.06 16.97
C PRO A 17 -9.55 -9.53 16.77
N ALA A 18 -10.33 -10.29 16.00
CA ALA A 18 -10.08 -11.71 15.77
C ALA A 18 -8.86 -11.89 14.85
N ALA A 19 -8.84 -11.19 13.72
CA ALA A 19 -7.71 -11.23 12.81
C ALA A 19 -6.42 -10.72 13.47
N LEU A 20 -6.51 -9.69 14.32
CA LEU A 20 -5.37 -9.18 15.08
C LEU A 20 -4.85 -10.23 16.08
N ALA A 21 -5.75 -10.88 16.83
CA ALA A 21 -5.37 -11.93 17.77
C ALA A 21 -4.63 -13.08 17.07
N ASP A 22 -5.14 -13.53 15.92
CA ASP A 22 -4.51 -14.58 15.11
C ASP A 22 -3.10 -14.18 14.67
N MET A 23 -2.90 -12.94 14.18
CA MET A 23 -1.58 -12.44 13.82
C MET A 23 -0.60 -12.45 15.01
N LEU A 24 -1.06 -12.06 16.19
CA LEU A 24 -0.20 -12.05 17.38
C LEU A 24 0.17 -13.47 17.84
N GLN A 25 -0.79 -14.40 17.80
CA GLN A 25 -0.56 -15.79 18.17
C GLN A 25 0.37 -16.50 17.18
N ASN A 26 0.19 -16.28 15.87
CA ASN A 26 0.99 -16.90 14.82
C ASN A 26 2.48 -16.55 14.89
N TYR A 27 2.86 -15.47 15.58
CA TYR A 27 4.26 -15.09 15.69
C TYR A 27 5.12 -16.13 16.40
N ALA A 28 4.56 -16.95 17.29
CA ALA A 28 5.30 -18.03 17.95
C ALA A 28 6.00 -18.96 16.94
N PHE A 29 5.36 -19.24 15.79
CA PHE A 29 5.93 -20.04 14.71
C PHE A 29 7.13 -19.36 14.02
N PHE A 30 7.06 -18.03 13.85
CA PHE A 30 8.09 -17.26 13.16
C PHE A 30 9.24 -16.82 14.08
N LYS A 31 8.99 -16.70 15.38
CA LYS A 31 9.92 -16.14 16.37
C LYS A 31 11.35 -16.71 16.28
N PRO A 32 11.58 -18.04 16.27
CA PRO A 32 12.96 -18.57 16.22
C PRO A 32 13.73 -18.16 14.96
N ARG A 33 13.02 -17.99 13.83
CA ARG A 33 13.61 -17.59 12.54
C ARG A 33 13.91 -16.10 12.50
N VAL A 34 13.00 -15.28 13.04
CA VAL A 34 13.21 -13.84 13.19
C VAL A 34 14.37 -13.55 14.14
N GLU A 35 14.48 -14.27 15.26
CA GLU A 35 15.60 -14.15 16.19
C GLU A 35 16.93 -14.53 15.54
N ARG A 36 16.95 -15.60 14.73
CA ARG A 36 18.14 -15.96 13.93
C ARG A 36 18.54 -14.85 12.99
N LEU A 37 17.60 -14.32 12.19
CA LEU A 37 17.85 -13.20 11.30
C LEU A 37 18.38 -11.98 12.06
N ARG A 38 17.83 -11.65 13.22
CA ARG A 38 18.32 -10.54 14.06
C ARG A 38 19.75 -10.74 14.52
N LYS A 39 20.12 -11.95 14.94
CA LYS A 39 21.50 -12.30 15.32
C LYS A 39 22.47 -12.16 14.14
N GLU A 40 22.08 -12.65 12.96
CA GLU A 40 22.86 -12.47 11.72
C GLU A 40 23.05 -10.98 11.39
N LEU A 41 21.98 -10.19 11.52
CA LEU A 41 22.00 -8.76 11.26
C LEU A 41 22.84 -7.95 12.26
N ALA A 42 22.99 -8.42 13.51
CA ALA A 42 23.84 -7.77 14.50
C ALA A 42 25.34 -7.88 14.14
N GLY A 43 25.73 -8.91 13.37
CA GLY A 43 27.09 -9.15 12.94
C GLY A 43 27.51 -8.43 11.65
N VAL A 44 26.59 -7.74 10.96
CA VAL A 44 26.89 -7.05 9.69
C VAL A 44 26.93 -5.54 9.85
N SER A 45 28.00 -4.93 9.33
CA SER A 45 28.15 -3.46 9.32
C SER A 45 27.17 -2.76 8.37
N ASN A 46 26.67 -3.48 7.36
CA ASN A 46 25.70 -2.98 6.40
C ASN A 46 24.64 -4.05 6.10
N TYR A 47 23.50 -3.93 6.76
CA TYR A 47 22.36 -4.84 6.57
C TYR A 47 21.86 -4.92 5.13
N LYS A 48 22.11 -3.91 4.28
CA LYS A 48 21.71 -3.94 2.86
C LYS A 48 22.49 -4.96 2.04
N LYS A 49 23.65 -5.42 2.54
CA LYS A 49 24.46 -6.49 1.93
C LYS A 49 24.03 -7.89 2.39
N HIS A 50 23.13 -7.99 3.37
CA HIS A 50 22.65 -9.29 3.82
C HIS A 50 21.88 -9.99 2.67
N PRO A 51 22.10 -11.29 2.41
CA PRO A 51 21.45 -11.97 1.28
C PRO A 51 19.92 -11.98 1.37
N ALA A 52 19.39 -11.91 2.59
CA ALA A 52 17.95 -11.79 2.81
C ALA A 52 17.40 -10.35 2.62
N PHE A 53 18.23 -9.33 2.40
CA PHE A 53 17.74 -7.96 2.27
C PHE A 53 16.83 -7.81 1.06
N LEU A 54 15.61 -7.31 1.30
CA LEU A 54 14.61 -7.12 0.25
C LEU A 54 14.43 -5.64 -0.08
N ALA A 55 14.19 -4.82 0.94
CA ALA A 55 13.88 -3.41 0.77
C ALA A 55 14.11 -2.61 2.05
N VAL A 56 14.08 -1.28 1.92
CA VAL A 56 14.08 -0.35 3.05
C VAL A 56 12.91 0.61 2.88
N GLY A 57 12.08 0.70 3.92
CA GLY A 57 11.03 1.72 4.05
C GLY A 57 11.51 2.86 4.93
N ARG A 58 10.66 3.88 5.10
CA ARG A 58 10.98 5.04 5.95
C ARG A 58 11.25 4.66 7.40
N THR A 59 10.50 3.69 7.92
CA THR A 59 10.53 3.29 9.34
C THR A 59 10.92 1.83 9.56
N VAL A 60 11.10 1.06 8.49
CA VAL A 60 11.26 -0.39 8.54
C VAL A 60 12.34 -0.88 7.59
N ARG A 61 12.99 -1.98 7.97
CA ARG A 61 13.88 -2.75 7.10
C ARG A 61 13.17 -4.06 6.75
N VAL A 62 13.18 -4.43 5.48
CA VAL A 62 12.43 -5.60 4.98
C VAL A 62 13.42 -6.66 4.52
N PHE A 63 13.20 -7.89 4.98
CA PHE A 63 14.00 -9.04 4.62
C PHE A 63 13.11 -10.19 4.15
N VAL A 64 13.67 -11.11 3.37
CA VAL A 64 13.05 -12.39 3.04
C VAL A 64 13.32 -13.38 4.16
N LEU A 65 12.29 -14.07 4.62
CA LEU A 65 12.38 -15.13 5.62
C LEU A 65 11.82 -16.41 5.01
N GLN A 66 12.60 -17.50 5.04
CA GLN A 66 12.13 -18.82 4.59
C GLN A 66 11.52 -19.59 5.77
N ALA A 67 10.30 -20.09 5.61
CA ALA A 67 9.66 -20.98 6.57
C ALA A 67 8.72 -21.96 5.87
N ASP A 68 8.81 -23.26 6.20
CA ASP A 68 7.93 -24.29 5.65
C ASP A 68 7.89 -24.32 4.10
N GLY A 69 9.05 -24.19 3.46
CA GLY A 69 9.17 -24.13 2.00
C GLY A 69 8.69 -22.83 1.35
N GLU A 70 8.13 -21.90 2.13
CA GLU A 70 7.54 -20.65 1.66
C GLU A 70 8.38 -19.42 1.99
N SER A 71 8.29 -18.40 1.13
CA SER A 71 8.97 -17.12 1.29
C SER A 71 8.05 -16.06 1.89
N TYR A 72 8.52 -15.44 2.97
CA TYR A 72 7.80 -14.37 3.67
C TYR A 72 8.61 -13.07 3.65
N ALA A 73 7.90 -11.93 3.68
CA ALA A 73 8.51 -10.65 3.95
C ALA A 73 8.44 -10.36 5.46
N VAL A 74 9.59 -10.23 6.10
CA VAL A 74 9.68 -9.79 7.50
C VAL A 74 10.10 -8.33 7.56
N ARG A 75 9.31 -7.51 8.25
CA ARG A 75 9.61 -6.11 8.52
C ARG A 75 10.09 -5.97 9.95
N LEU A 76 11.27 -5.39 10.10
CA LEU A 76 11.85 -5.03 11.38
C LEU A 76 11.76 -3.52 11.55
N LEU A 77 11.15 -3.06 12.63
CA LEU A 77 11.14 -1.63 12.98
C LEU A 77 12.59 -1.14 13.17
N GLY A 78 12.93 0.01 12.58
CA GLY A 78 14.23 0.63 12.85
C GLY A 78 14.31 1.18 14.27
N THR A 79 15.52 1.33 14.79
CA THR A 79 15.78 1.72 16.19
C THR A 79 15.23 3.09 16.59
N ASP A 80 15.00 3.98 15.61
CA ASP A 80 14.72 5.39 15.85
C ASP A 80 13.28 5.79 15.49
N HIS A 81 12.40 4.83 15.25
CA HIS A 81 11.08 5.09 14.68
C HIS A 81 9.94 4.89 15.67
N GLU A 82 8.90 5.72 15.49
CA GLU A 82 7.70 5.72 16.31
C GLU A 82 6.91 4.42 16.14
N GLN A 83 6.55 3.78 17.26
CA GLN A 83 5.70 2.59 17.30
C GLN A 83 4.30 2.82 16.69
N GLN A 84 3.88 4.08 16.50
CA GLN A 84 2.56 4.42 15.99
C GLN A 84 2.35 3.93 14.56
N HIS A 85 3.30 4.15 13.64
CA HIS A 85 3.19 3.66 12.26
C HIS A 85 3.11 2.13 12.20
N PHE A 86 3.86 1.44 13.05
CA PHE A 86 3.82 -0.01 13.15
C PHE A 86 2.44 -0.51 13.59
N ARG A 87 1.85 0.11 14.61
CA ARG A 87 0.52 -0.25 15.11
C ARG A 87 -0.59 0.06 14.11
N ALA A 88 -0.54 1.22 13.47
CA ALA A 88 -1.50 1.58 12.43
C ALA A 88 -1.44 0.58 11.26
N ARG A 89 -0.24 0.12 10.86
CA ARG A 89 -0.08 -0.94 9.86
C ARG A 89 -0.72 -2.25 10.32
N LEU A 90 -0.47 -2.67 11.56
CA LEU A 90 -1.01 -3.91 12.08
C LEU A 90 -2.54 -3.88 12.16
N CYS A 91 -3.12 -2.77 12.63
CA CYS A 91 -4.57 -2.54 12.61
C CYS A 91 -5.11 -2.57 11.17
N GLY A 92 -4.41 -1.90 10.25
CA GLY A 92 -4.77 -1.90 8.83
C GLY A 92 -4.78 -3.31 8.25
N GLY A 93 -3.78 -4.12 8.61
CA GLY A 93 -3.66 -5.51 8.16
C GLY A 93 -4.81 -6.38 8.67
N SER A 94 -5.20 -6.19 9.93
CA SER A 94 -6.35 -6.90 10.50
C SER A 94 -7.65 -6.60 9.75
N LEU A 95 -7.85 -5.37 9.27
CA LEU A 95 -9.06 -4.94 8.57
C LEU A 95 -9.17 -5.48 7.13
N VAL A 96 -8.06 -5.94 6.55
CA VAL A 96 -7.99 -6.32 5.12
C VAL A 96 -7.46 -7.72 4.89
N SER A 97 -7.40 -8.55 5.94
CA SER A 97 -6.82 -9.90 5.89
C SER A 97 -7.51 -10.83 4.87
N ASP A 98 -8.80 -10.60 4.61
CA ASP A 98 -9.66 -11.31 3.67
C ASP A 98 -9.67 -10.70 2.25
N LEU A 99 -9.18 -9.48 2.07
CA LEU A 99 -9.24 -8.80 0.77
C LEU A 99 -8.16 -9.32 -0.20
N PRO A 100 -8.53 -9.75 -1.41
CA PRO A 100 -7.56 -10.18 -2.40
C PRO A 100 -6.74 -8.99 -2.92
N GLY A 101 -5.49 -9.26 -3.28
CA GLY A 101 -4.58 -8.24 -3.82
C GLY A 101 -4.04 -7.24 -2.79
N LEU A 102 -4.33 -7.39 -1.50
CA LEU A 102 -3.66 -6.63 -0.45
C LEU A 102 -2.62 -7.50 0.25
N GLU A 103 -1.55 -6.88 0.74
CA GLU A 103 -0.57 -7.54 1.57
C GLU A 103 -1.26 -8.28 2.73
N LYS A 104 -0.92 -9.56 2.91
CA LYS A 104 -1.42 -10.39 4.00
C LYS A 104 -0.41 -10.47 5.12
N ILE A 105 -0.58 -9.65 6.15
CA ILE A 105 0.16 -9.79 7.41
C ILE A 105 -0.39 -11.01 8.13
N ILE A 106 0.45 -12.01 8.35
CA ILE A 106 0.04 -13.31 8.92
C ILE A 106 0.55 -13.51 10.34
N ALA A 107 1.58 -12.75 10.74
CA ALA A 107 2.10 -12.77 12.08
C ALA A 107 2.69 -11.42 12.49
N ALA A 108 2.65 -11.10 13.78
CA ALA A 108 3.26 -9.88 14.32
C ALA A 108 3.70 -10.02 15.79
N SER A 109 4.72 -9.25 16.16
CA SER A 109 5.16 -9.10 17.55
C SER A 109 5.18 -7.62 17.92
N LEU A 110 4.33 -7.25 18.89
CA LEU A 110 4.29 -5.89 19.43
C LEU A 110 5.57 -5.56 20.22
N GLU A 111 6.06 -6.53 20.98
CA GLU A 111 7.28 -6.41 21.79
C GLU A 111 8.51 -6.23 20.89
N ASP A 112 8.63 -7.06 19.87
CA ASP A 112 9.77 -7.00 18.96
C ASP A 112 9.62 -5.90 17.90
N GLY A 113 8.43 -5.37 17.65
CA GLY A 113 8.19 -4.46 16.52
C GLY A 113 8.40 -5.16 15.18
N VAL A 114 7.81 -6.35 15.02
CA VAL A 114 7.95 -7.19 13.82
C VAL A 114 6.60 -7.47 13.20
N THR A 115 6.52 -7.39 11.86
CA THR A 115 5.42 -7.97 11.10
C THR A 115 5.98 -8.96 10.08
N VAL A 116 5.30 -10.08 9.90
CA VAL A 116 5.57 -11.06 8.86
C VAL A 116 4.37 -11.09 7.92
N SER A 117 4.62 -10.93 6.62
CA SER A 117 3.60 -11.05 5.59
C SER A 117 3.99 -12.08 4.55
N ARG A 118 3.00 -12.62 3.84
CA ARG A 118 3.27 -13.36 2.60
C ARG A 118 3.94 -12.42 1.61
N LEU A 119 4.94 -12.92 0.89
CA LEU A 119 5.57 -12.15 -0.18
C LEU A 119 4.51 -11.86 -1.26
N SER A 120 4.40 -10.60 -1.67
CA SER A 120 3.47 -10.21 -2.72
C SER A 120 3.91 -10.81 -4.07
N PRO A 121 3.00 -11.47 -4.80
CA PRO A 121 3.36 -12.15 -6.04
C PRO A 121 3.69 -11.17 -7.16
N GLY A 122 4.39 -11.68 -8.17
CA GLY A 122 4.64 -10.95 -9.42
C GLY A 122 5.77 -9.94 -9.35
N ARG A 123 5.76 -9.00 -10.30
CA ARG A 123 6.78 -7.96 -10.46
C ARG A 123 6.21 -6.61 -10.08
N ASN A 124 7.08 -5.75 -9.56
CA ASN A 124 6.70 -4.36 -9.32
C ASN A 124 6.24 -3.69 -10.63
N ILE A 125 5.18 -2.88 -10.57
CA ILE A 125 4.55 -2.29 -11.76
C ILE A 125 5.52 -1.43 -12.58
N SER A 126 6.53 -0.82 -11.94
CA SER A 126 7.57 -0.03 -12.62
C SER A 126 8.55 -0.86 -13.47
N LYS A 127 8.47 -2.19 -13.36
CA LYS A 127 9.35 -3.15 -14.06
C LYS A 127 8.58 -4.06 -15.01
N LEU A 128 7.30 -3.80 -15.26
CA LEU A 128 6.52 -4.57 -16.22
C LEU A 128 6.98 -4.30 -17.64
N THR A 129 6.96 -5.34 -18.47
CA THR A 129 7.14 -5.21 -19.92
C THR A 129 5.82 -4.85 -20.58
N ASN A 130 5.86 -4.43 -21.84
CA ASN A 130 4.64 -4.19 -22.63
C ASN A 130 3.77 -5.45 -22.77
N GLU A 131 4.40 -6.61 -22.81
CA GLU A 131 3.71 -7.90 -22.82
C GLU A 131 2.99 -8.17 -21.49
N ASP A 132 3.60 -7.80 -20.36
CA ASP A 132 2.93 -7.90 -19.05
C ASP A 132 1.73 -6.95 -18.98
N LEU A 133 1.86 -5.73 -19.52
CA LEU A 133 0.80 -4.72 -19.53
C LEU A 133 -0.38 -5.12 -20.42
N SER A 134 -0.12 -5.66 -21.61
CA SER A 134 -1.17 -6.11 -22.53
C SER A 134 -1.91 -7.35 -22.05
N ALA A 135 -1.29 -8.13 -21.15
CA ALA A 135 -1.90 -9.29 -20.52
C ALA A 135 -2.85 -8.93 -19.36
N ILE A 136 -2.89 -7.67 -18.90
CA ILE A 136 -3.78 -7.25 -17.80
C ILE A 136 -5.23 -7.34 -18.27
N SER A 137 -6.01 -8.22 -17.64
CA SER A 137 -7.42 -8.35 -17.97
C SER A 137 -8.27 -7.26 -17.27
N PRO A 138 -9.38 -6.83 -17.90
CA PRO A 138 -10.34 -5.95 -17.23
C PRO A 138 -10.83 -6.48 -15.88
N GLU A 139 -11.01 -7.79 -15.75
CA GLU A 139 -11.47 -8.46 -14.54
C GLU A 139 -10.46 -8.35 -13.40
N GLN A 140 -9.17 -8.56 -13.69
CA GLN A 140 -8.09 -8.40 -12.69
C GLN A 140 -8.02 -6.96 -12.19
N LEU A 141 -8.17 -5.99 -13.09
CA LEU A 141 -8.16 -4.58 -12.77
C LEU A 141 -9.36 -4.17 -11.93
N ASN A 142 -10.57 -4.58 -12.32
CA ASN A 142 -11.79 -4.28 -11.61
C ASN A 142 -11.79 -4.93 -10.22
N GLY A 143 -11.39 -6.20 -10.11
CA GLY A 143 -11.28 -6.89 -8.82
C GLY A 143 -10.31 -6.19 -7.86
N PHE A 144 -9.19 -5.69 -8.38
CA PHE A 144 -8.25 -4.91 -7.57
C PHE A 144 -8.83 -3.57 -7.11
N VAL A 145 -9.55 -2.85 -7.98
CA VAL A 145 -10.26 -1.60 -7.62
C VAL A 145 -11.33 -1.86 -6.55
N ASP A 146 -12.05 -2.98 -6.64
CA ASP A 146 -13.05 -3.37 -5.65
C ASP A 146 -12.39 -3.64 -4.30
N SER A 147 -11.27 -4.37 -4.26
CA SER A 147 -10.49 -4.58 -3.04
C SER A 147 -10.01 -3.27 -2.41
N LEU A 148 -9.45 -2.35 -3.20
CA LEU A 148 -9.03 -1.04 -2.70
C LEU A 148 -10.21 -0.25 -2.14
N THR A 149 -11.34 -0.24 -2.85
CA THR A 149 -12.56 0.43 -2.41
C THR A 149 -13.07 -0.15 -1.08
N GLN A 150 -13.03 -1.47 -0.92
CA GLN A 150 -13.37 -2.13 0.34
C GLN A 150 -12.40 -1.77 1.47
N ALA A 151 -11.09 -1.78 1.22
CA ALA A 151 -10.08 -1.38 2.19
C ALA A 151 -10.34 0.04 2.70
N TYR A 152 -10.59 1.00 1.79
CA TYR A 152 -10.94 2.37 2.17
C TYR A 152 -12.23 2.45 2.99
N ARG A 153 -13.27 1.66 2.62
CA ARG A 153 -14.52 1.61 3.39
C ARG A 153 -14.33 1.08 4.80
N ARG A 154 -13.31 0.25 5.03
CA ARG A 154 -12.92 -0.30 6.33
C ARG A 154 -11.97 0.60 7.11
N GLY A 155 -11.62 1.78 6.58
CA GLY A 155 -10.71 2.72 7.23
C GLY A 155 -9.24 2.43 6.99
N VAL A 156 -8.90 1.71 5.92
CA VAL A 156 -7.50 1.47 5.52
C VAL A 156 -7.10 2.42 4.40
N LEU A 157 -6.00 3.12 4.63
CA LEU A 157 -5.33 3.96 3.65
C LEU A 157 -4.18 3.18 3.03
N VAL A 158 -4.15 3.13 1.70
CA VAL A 158 -3.16 2.37 0.93
C VAL A 158 -2.25 3.34 0.17
N ASP A 159 -0.93 3.18 0.28
CA ASP A 159 0.02 3.96 -0.53
C ASP A 159 0.13 3.34 -1.92
N THR A 160 -0.57 3.96 -2.89
CA THR A 160 -0.60 3.54 -4.29
C THR A 160 0.61 3.99 -5.11
N SER A 161 1.74 4.29 -4.48
CA SER A 161 2.98 4.54 -5.20
C SER A 161 3.41 3.32 -6.01
N ALA A 162 4.05 3.55 -7.17
CA ALA A 162 4.47 2.46 -8.05
C ALA A 162 5.42 1.47 -7.34
N GLY A 163 6.18 1.92 -6.34
CA GLY A 163 7.05 1.07 -5.53
C GLY A 163 6.31 0.02 -4.69
N ASN A 164 5.01 0.20 -4.48
CA ASN A 164 4.19 -0.68 -3.65
C ASN A 164 3.22 -1.56 -4.45
N LEU A 165 3.09 -1.33 -5.76
CA LEU A 165 2.19 -2.06 -6.65
C LEU A 165 2.95 -3.18 -7.38
N PHE A 166 2.36 -4.36 -7.41
CA PHE A 166 2.88 -5.55 -8.05
C PHE A 166 1.83 -6.18 -8.94
N TYR A 167 2.27 -6.88 -9.98
CA TYR A 167 1.40 -7.59 -10.91
C TYR A 167 1.97 -8.96 -11.25
N ASP A 168 1.12 -9.96 -11.14
CA ASP A 168 1.34 -11.32 -11.59
C ASP A 168 0.28 -11.67 -12.64
N ARG A 169 0.69 -12.29 -13.76
CA ARG A 169 -0.25 -12.61 -14.85
C ARG A 169 -1.36 -13.57 -14.42
N THR A 170 -1.07 -14.45 -13.45
CA THR A 170 -2.02 -15.46 -12.98
C THR A 170 -2.85 -14.94 -11.82
N LEU A 171 -2.20 -14.31 -10.84
CA LEU A 171 -2.84 -13.89 -9.58
C LEU A 171 -3.38 -12.45 -9.62
N GLY A 172 -3.04 -11.66 -10.64
CA GLY A 172 -3.46 -10.27 -10.79
C GLY A 172 -2.61 -9.31 -9.96
N PHE A 173 -3.23 -8.20 -9.54
CA PHE A 173 -2.56 -7.15 -8.80
C PHE A 173 -2.40 -7.48 -7.32
N SER A 174 -1.27 -7.03 -6.77
CA SER A 174 -1.10 -6.93 -5.32
C SER A 174 -0.49 -5.59 -4.90
N ILE A 175 -0.82 -5.14 -3.69
CA ILE A 175 -0.30 -3.90 -3.13
C ILE A 175 0.14 -4.08 -1.68
N ILE A 176 1.28 -3.49 -1.37
CA ILE A 176 1.82 -3.43 -0.01
C ILE A 176 1.70 -2.00 0.54
N ASP A 177 2.04 -1.83 1.81
CA ASP A 177 2.17 -0.52 2.45
C ASP A 177 0.84 0.24 2.60
N TYR A 178 0.11 -0.16 3.64
CA TYR A 178 -1.11 0.47 4.08
C TYR A 178 -1.08 0.68 5.59
N ILE A 179 -1.98 1.53 6.08
CA ILE A 179 -2.22 1.77 7.50
C ILE A 179 -3.71 1.91 7.76
N SER A 180 -4.17 1.51 8.96
CA SER A 180 -5.46 1.95 9.47
C SER A 180 -5.40 3.45 9.74
N VAL A 181 -6.47 4.15 9.39
CA VAL A 181 -6.67 5.56 9.67
C VAL A 181 -8.02 5.71 10.35
N ASN A 182 -8.03 6.35 11.51
CA ASN A 182 -9.28 6.61 12.20
C ASN A 182 -10.10 7.67 11.44
N GLY A 183 -11.24 7.25 10.89
CA GLY A 183 -12.18 8.12 10.19
C GLY A 183 -11.89 8.30 8.69
N LEU A 184 -12.95 8.25 7.89
CA LEU A 184 -12.94 8.63 6.47
C LEU A 184 -12.26 9.99 6.26
N SER A 185 -12.44 10.96 7.16
CA SER A 185 -11.85 12.30 7.10
C SER A 185 -10.31 12.31 7.04
N TYR A 186 -9.60 11.36 7.66
CA TYR A 186 -8.13 11.27 7.56
C TYR A 186 -7.68 10.48 6.31
N GLY A 187 -8.42 9.44 5.90
CA GLY A 187 -8.21 8.80 4.59
C GLY A 187 -8.43 9.77 3.42
N LEU A 188 -9.41 10.67 3.55
CA LEU A 188 -9.70 11.76 2.63
C LEU A 188 -8.74 12.93 2.77
N GLY A 189 -8.28 13.24 3.98
CA GLY A 189 -7.24 14.22 4.25
C GLY A 189 -5.87 13.78 3.71
N TYR A 190 -5.53 12.50 3.81
CA TYR A 190 -4.32 11.93 3.23
C TYR A 190 -4.44 11.76 1.71
N LEU A 191 -5.59 11.34 1.17
CA LEU A 191 -5.79 11.37 -0.28
C LEU A 191 -5.67 12.81 -0.79
N THR A 192 -6.25 13.79 -0.10
CA THR A 192 -6.14 15.23 -0.42
C THR A 192 -4.72 15.76 -0.20
N ALA A 193 -3.98 15.27 0.80
CA ALA A 193 -2.61 15.68 1.11
C ALA A 193 -1.57 15.00 0.21
N GLU A 194 -1.77 13.76 -0.22
CA GLU A 194 -1.00 13.11 -1.29
C GLU A 194 -1.33 13.77 -2.62
N VAL A 195 -2.60 14.06 -2.89
CA VAL A 195 -3.02 14.91 -4.02
C VAL A 195 -2.35 16.29 -4.00
N ALA A 196 -2.19 16.89 -2.82
CA ALA A 196 -1.57 18.20 -2.65
C ALA A 196 -0.04 18.16 -2.60
N ARG A 197 0.56 17.06 -2.11
CA ARG A 197 2.01 16.89 -1.98
C ARG A 197 2.64 16.28 -3.22
N GLN A 198 2.08 15.21 -3.80
CA GLN A 198 2.66 14.42 -4.88
C GLN A 198 1.79 13.19 -5.22
N PHE A 199 0.60 13.37 -5.82
CA PHE A 199 0.03 12.33 -6.68
C PHE A 199 1.07 12.18 -7.79
N ARG A 200 2.01 11.25 -7.64
CA ARG A 200 3.27 11.29 -8.37
C ARG A 200 3.01 11.16 -9.86
N PHE A 201 2.98 12.32 -10.49
CA PHE A 201 3.26 12.56 -11.89
C PHE A 201 4.66 12.10 -12.28
N ASP A 202 5.41 11.39 -11.44
CA ASP A 202 6.62 10.69 -11.83
C ASP A 202 6.28 9.53 -12.76
N PHE A 203 5.23 8.75 -12.50
CA PHE A 203 4.77 7.75 -13.47
C PHE A 203 4.29 8.45 -14.75
N GLU A 204 3.46 9.49 -14.65
CA GLU A 204 3.01 10.22 -15.84
C GLU A 204 4.15 10.94 -16.58
N ARG A 205 5.18 11.46 -15.90
CA ARG A 205 6.38 12.03 -16.53
C ARG A 205 7.26 10.96 -17.16
N SER A 206 7.45 9.83 -16.49
CA SER A 206 8.22 8.70 -17.02
C SER A 206 7.51 8.07 -18.21
N VAL A 207 6.18 8.02 -18.20
CA VAL A 207 5.33 7.52 -19.29
C VAL A 207 5.25 8.54 -20.44
N CYS A 208 5.08 9.83 -20.16
CA CYS A 208 5.09 10.89 -21.19
C CYS A 208 6.49 11.18 -21.74
N GLY A 209 7.53 10.80 -21.02
CA GLY A 209 8.94 10.94 -21.42
C GLY A 209 9.57 9.64 -21.89
N ALA A 210 8.83 8.53 -21.86
CA ALA A 210 9.27 7.28 -22.48
C ALA A 210 9.24 7.45 -24.00
N PRO A 211 10.18 6.84 -24.74
CA PRO A 211 10.12 6.82 -26.20
C PRO A 211 8.77 6.27 -26.67
N ASP A 212 8.20 6.83 -27.75
CA ASP A 212 6.88 6.47 -28.31
C ASP A 212 6.69 4.95 -28.54
N ALA A 213 7.78 4.19 -28.61
CA ALA A 213 7.77 2.74 -28.76
C ALA A 213 7.35 1.95 -27.51
N VAL A 214 7.32 2.56 -26.32
CA VAL A 214 7.11 1.82 -25.06
C VAL A 214 5.65 1.78 -24.63
N ILE A 215 4.84 2.82 -24.89
CA ILE A 215 3.47 2.88 -24.36
C ILE A 215 2.52 3.34 -25.45
N THR A 216 1.57 2.48 -25.80
CA THR A 216 0.60 2.76 -26.85
C THR A 216 -0.41 3.83 -26.40
N PRO A 217 -0.98 4.60 -27.33
CA PRO A 217 -2.07 5.53 -27.03
C PRO A 217 -3.30 4.88 -26.37
N ALA A 218 -3.52 3.57 -26.62
CA ALA A 218 -4.60 2.80 -26.00
C ALA A 218 -4.34 2.55 -24.51
N GLU A 219 -3.12 2.17 -24.14
CA GLU A 219 -2.72 1.95 -22.74
C GLU A 219 -2.81 3.24 -21.92
N LEU A 220 -2.35 4.37 -22.49
CA LEU A 220 -2.52 5.70 -21.88
C LEU A 220 -4.00 6.00 -21.64
N ARG A 221 -4.85 5.75 -22.63
CA ARG A 221 -6.30 5.98 -22.52
C ARG A 221 -6.92 5.14 -21.41
N ASN A 222 -6.59 3.86 -21.35
CA ASN A 222 -7.11 2.95 -20.32
C ASN A 222 -6.67 3.39 -18.92
N PHE A 223 -5.38 3.73 -18.76
CA PHE A 223 -4.83 4.23 -17.49
C PHE A 223 -5.53 5.51 -17.00
N PHE A 224 -5.64 6.54 -17.86
CA PHE A 224 -6.30 7.79 -17.47
C PHE A 224 -7.79 7.59 -17.19
N THR A 225 -8.47 6.75 -17.98
CA THR A 225 -9.89 6.44 -17.79
C THR A 225 -10.13 5.76 -16.44
N LEU A 226 -9.30 4.77 -16.09
CA LEU A 226 -9.36 4.09 -14.80
C LEU A 226 -9.20 5.06 -13.63
N LYS A 227 -8.13 5.88 -13.64
CA LYS A 227 -7.88 6.86 -12.56
C LYS A 227 -9.03 7.85 -12.39
N ILE A 228 -9.59 8.30 -13.50
CA ILE A 228 -10.75 9.20 -13.50
C ILE A 228 -11.97 8.52 -12.89
N ASN A 229 -12.23 7.25 -13.23
CA ASN A 229 -13.35 6.49 -12.69
C ASN A 229 -13.18 6.22 -11.19
N ILE A 230 -11.99 5.82 -10.74
CA ILE A 230 -11.67 5.65 -9.30
C ILE A 230 -11.97 6.94 -8.53
N LEU A 231 -11.49 8.07 -9.04
CA LEU A 231 -11.70 9.37 -8.40
C LEU A 231 -13.18 9.77 -8.34
N LYS A 232 -13.96 9.47 -9.39
CA LYS A 232 -15.41 9.72 -9.41
C LYS A 232 -16.16 8.85 -8.42
N THR A 233 -15.91 7.53 -8.43
CA THR A 233 -16.52 6.58 -7.49
C THR A 233 -16.22 6.97 -6.05
N TYR A 234 -14.99 7.41 -5.80
CA TYR A 234 -14.58 7.91 -4.49
C TYR A 234 -15.33 9.17 -4.06
N ALA A 235 -15.42 10.18 -4.95
CA ALA A 235 -16.17 11.40 -4.65
C ALA A 235 -17.65 11.09 -4.37
N GLN A 236 -18.26 10.16 -5.09
CA GLN A 236 -19.62 9.72 -4.83
C GLN A 236 -19.75 9.02 -3.47
N ALA A 237 -18.86 8.08 -3.15
CA ALA A 237 -18.87 7.37 -1.87
C ALA A 237 -18.63 8.31 -0.68
N ALA A 238 -17.79 9.34 -0.86
CA ALA A 238 -17.55 10.38 0.13
C ALA A 238 -18.82 11.18 0.43
N GLY A 239 -19.60 11.54 -0.60
CA GLY A 239 -20.86 12.28 -0.43
C GLY A 239 -21.91 11.52 0.40
N ALA A 240 -21.90 10.18 0.34
CA ALA A 240 -22.83 9.35 1.10
C ALA A 240 -22.42 9.16 2.58
N LYS A 241 -21.16 9.46 2.94
CA LYS A 241 -20.58 9.05 4.24
C LYS A 241 -19.99 10.19 5.06
N LEU A 242 -19.78 11.35 4.47
CA LEU A 242 -19.14 12.48 5.14
C LEU A 242 -20.14 13.52 5.63
N PRO A 243 -19.82 14.21 6.74
CA PRO A 243 -20.44 15.47 7.06
C PRO A 243 -20.30 16.46 5.88
N PRO A 244 -21.31 17.31 5.62
CA PRO A 244 -21.31 18.22 4.46
C PRO A 244 -20.04 19.08 4.34
N LYS A 245 -19.51 19.56 5.48
CA LYS A 245 -18.29 20.37 5.54
C LYS A 245 -17.06 19.64 5.00
N ASP A 246 -16.90 18.37 5.35
CA ASP A 246 -15.75 17.56 4.95
C ASP A 246 -15.91 17.08 3.50
N PHE A 247 -17.15 16.79 3.09
CA PHE A 247 -17.44 16.45 1.70
C PHE A 247 -17.09 17.58 0.72
N GLU A 248 -17.35 18.84 1.09
CA GLU A 248 -16.99 19.98 0.24
C GLU A 248 -15.47 20.13 0.04
N ILE A 249 -14.65 19.79 1.04
CA ILE A 249 -13.18 19.75 0.89
C ILE A 249 -12.78 18.70 -0.15
N VAL A 250 -13.37 17.51 -0.03
CA VAL A 250 -13.10 16.36 -0.90
C VAL A 250 -13.53 16.63 -2.33
N LYS A 251 -14.72 17.20 -2.51
CA LYS A 251 -15.25 17.60 -3.81
C LYS A 251 -14.32 18.60 -4.50
N LYS A 252 -13.81 19.61 -3.79
CA LYS A 252 -12.85 20.59 -4.32
C LYS A 252 -11.52 19.92 -4.71
N ALA A 253 -11.00 19.03 -3.88
CA ALA A 253 -9.79 18.27 -4.17
C ALA A 253 -9.97 17.37 -5.41
N ALA A 254 -11.05 16.60 -5.46
CA ALA A 254 -11.41 15.74 -6.58
C ALA A 254 -11.53 16.52 -7.89
N ALA A 255 -12.20 17.68 -7.88
CA ALA A 255 -12.30 18.53 -9.06
C ALA A 255 -10.91 18.99 -9.57
N LYS A 256 -10.00 19.35 -8.67
CA LYS A 256 -8.63 19.77 -9.02
C LYS A 256 -7.83 18.64 -9.65
N ILE A 257 -7.89 17.43 -9.09
CA ILE A 257 -7.19 16.24 -9.62
C ILE A 257 -7.79 15.85 -10.97
N LEU A 258 -9.10 15.79 -11.07
CA LEU A 258 -9.79 15.44 -12.32
C LEU A 258 -9.38 16.39 -13.44
N SER A 259 -9.29 17.68 -13.14
CA SER A 259 -8.79 18.69 -14.06
C SER A 259 -7.33 18.42 -14.48
N ALA A 260 -6.46 18.05 -13.53
CA ALA A 260 -5.07 17.72 -13.82
C ALA A 260 -4.91 16.44 -14.67
N LEU A 261 -5.63 15.36 -14.32
CA LEU A 261 -5.66 14.10 -15.09
C LEU A 261 -6.18 14.32 -16.51
N LYS A 262 -7.26 15.09 -16.68
CA LYS A 262 -7.78 15.45 -18.01
C LYS A 262 -6.79 16.29 -18.82
N ARG A 263 -5.98 17.13 -18.18
CA ARG A 263 -4.90 17.88 -18.87
C ARG A 263 -3.77 16.94 -19.28
N ALA A 264 -3.36 16.02 -18.42
CA ALA A 264 -2.33 15.03 -18.72
C ALA A 264 -2.78 14.09 -19.87
N ALA A 265 -3.99 13.54 -19.79
CA ALA A 265 -4.59 12.72 -20.84
C ALA A 265 -4.56 13.43 -22.21
N ARG A 266 -4.96 14.72 -22.25
CA ARG A 266 -4.90 15.53 -23.48
C ARG A 266 -3.48 15.69 -24.04
N ARG A 267 -2.47 15.85 -23.18
CA ARG A 267 -1.06 15.92 -23.62
C ARG A 267 -0.58 14.61 -24.22
N CYS A 268 -1.14 13.49 -23.78
CA CYS A 268 -0.88 12.15 -24.30
C CYS A 268 -1.72 11.78 -25.54
N GLY A 269 -2.41 12.74 -26.18
CA GLY A 269 -3.29 12.46 -27.33
C GLY A 269 -4.60 11.73 -26.97
N VAL A 270 -4.87 11.52 -25.68
CA VAL A 270 -6.13 10.93 -25.22
C VAL A 270 -7.19 12.04 -25.19
N ARG A 271 -8.04 12.07 -26.22
CA ARG A 271 -9.24 12.90 -26.25
C ARG A 271 -10.36 12.16 -25.51
N GLN A 272 -10.77 12.70 -24.36
CA GLN A 272 -12.01 12.32 -23.66
C GLN A 272 -13.11 13.31 -24.01
#